data_AF-A0A1C3F6I7-F1
#
_entry.id   AF-A0A1C3F6I7-F1
#
_cell.length_a   1.000
_cell.length_b   1.000
_cell.length_c   1.000
_cell.angle_alpha   90.00
_cell.angle_beta   90.00
_cell.angle_gamma   90.00
#
_symmetry.space_group_name_H-M   'P 1'
#
loop_
_entity.id
_entity.type
_entity.pdbx_description
1 polymer ?
#
loop_
_entity_poly.entity_id
_entity_poly.type
_entity_poly.pdbx_seq_one_letter_code
_entity_poly.pdbx_strand_id
1 'polypeptide(L)' 'MVVTIKGVVLEVKAKEDKKATDVTLYQPGERYNPVVRIVDGLPVPKVGETYQTTGSLLQWATKGGGVGSMVSVRELVK' A
#
# COMPACT_ATOMS: atom_id res chain seq x y z
N MET A 1 2.72 -5.81 12.89
CA MET A 1 2.78 -7.06 12.12
C MET A 1 3.42 -6.75 10.77
N VAL A 2 4.37 -7.56 10.31
CA VAL A 2 4.97 -7.41 8.97
C VAL A 2 4.22 -8.33 8.01
N VAL A 3 3.88 -7.84 6.82
CA VAL A 3 3.13 -8.57 5.80
C VAL A 3 3.77 -8.38 4.44
N THR A 4 3.76 -9.44 3.64
CA THR A 4 4.11 -9.39 2.22
C THR A 4 2.82 -9.33 1.42
N ILE A 5 2.76 -8.43 0.43
CA ILE A 5 1.60 -8.23 -0.42
C ILE A 5 2.01 -8.19 -1.88
N LYS A 6 1.17 -8.74 -2.76
CA LYS A 6 1.38 -8.79 -4.20
C LYS A 6 0.08 -8.49 -4.93
N GLY A 7 0.13 -7.64 -5.95
CA GLY A 7 -1.02 -7.35 -6.81
C GLY A 7 -0.63 -6.57 -8.06
N VAL A 8 -1.62 -6.21 -8.87
CA VAL A 8 -1.43 -5.33 -10.04
C VAL A 8 -1.72 -3.89 -9.63
N VAL A 9 -0.86 -2.94 -9.96
CA VAL A 9 -1.06 -1.53 -9.60
C VAL A 9 -2.23 -0.95 -10.38
N LEU A 10 -3.25 -0.48 -9.66
CA LEU A 10 -4.42 0.19 -10.23
C LEU A 10 -4.26 1.71 -10.25
N GLU A 11 -3.76 2.27 -9.15
CA GLU A 11 -3.67 3.71 -8.94
C GLU A 11 -2.40 4.03 -8.15
N VAL A 12 -1.77 5.15 -8.51
CA VAL A 12 -0.64 5.73 -7.79
C VAL A 12 -1.00 7.17 -7.46
N LYS A 13 -0.97 7.51 -6.17
CA LYS A 13 -1.38 8.82 -5.66
C LYS A 13 -0.33 9.39 -4.72
N ALA A 14 0.37 10.42 -5.19
CA ALA A 14 1.29 11.18 -4.36
C ALA A 14 0.55 11.89 -3.21
N LYS A 15 1.18 11.88 -2.03
CA LYS A 15 0.74 12.56 -0.80
C LYS A 15 1.88 13.47 -0.34
N GLU A 16 2.02 14.61 -1.01
CA GLU A 16 3.09 15.57 -0.76
C GLU A 16 3.11 16.04 0.71
N ASP A 17 1.93 16.19 1.32
CA ASP A 17 1.74 16.55 2.73
C ASP A 17 2.35 15.51 3.71
N LYS A 18 2.47 14.25 3.26
CA LYS A 18 2.95 13.12 4.07
C LYS A 18 4.31 12.61 3.62
N LYS A 19 4.92 13.22 2.61
CA LYS A 19 6.15 12.75 1.96
C LYS A 19 6.09 11.24 1.64
N ALA A 20 4.98 10.85 1.02
CA ALA A 20 4.73 9.47 0.68
C ALA A 20 3.88 9.34 -0.58
N THR A 21 3.87 8.15 -1.17
CA THR A 21 3.00 7.78 -2.29
C THR A 21 2.12 6.59 -1.89
N ASP A 22 0.81 6.75 -2.07
CA ASP A 22 -0.16 5.66 -1.90
C ASP A 22 -0.31 4.91 -3.24
N VAL A 23 -0.22 3.59 -3.18
CA VAL A 23 -0.35 2.67 -4.32
C VAL A 23 -1.48 1.70 -4.02
N THR A 24 -2.52 1.72 -4.84
CA THR A 24 -3.66 0.80 -4.74
C THR A 24 -3.40 -0.42 -5.61
N LEU A 25 -3.51 -1.63 -5.05
CA LEU A 25 -3.29 -2.87 -5.78
C LEU A 25 -4.60 -3.62 -6.00
N TYR A 26 -4.76 -4.22 -7.18
CA TYR A 26 -5.75 -5.23 -7.46
C TYR A 26 -5.22 -6.61 -7.11
N GLN A 27 -6.02 -7.38 -6.38
CA GLN A 27 -5.75 -8.79 -6.08
C GLN A 27 -6.94 -9.64 -6.54
N PRO A 28 -6.76 -10.53 -7.53
CA PRO A 28 -7.85 -11.41 -7.98
C PRO A 28 -8.40 -12.24 -6.82
N GLY A 29 -9.72 -12.22 -6.64
CA GLY A 29 -10.40 -12.96 -5.58
C GLY A 29 -10.54 -12.21 -4.25
N GLU A 30 -9.89 -11.07 -4.08
CA GLU A 30 -10.05 -10.23 -2.89
C GLU A 30 -11.22 -9.25 -3.03
N ARG A 31 -11.95 -9.05 -1.94
CA ARG A 31 -13.10 -8.13 -1.92
C ARG A 31 -12.68 -6.66 -1.93
N TYR A 32 -11.48 -6.37 -1.45
CA TYR A 32 -10.97 -5.02 -1.29
C TYR A 32 -9.58 -4.89 -1.92
N ASN A 33 -9.34 -3.75 -2.56
CA ASN A 33 -8.03 -3.42 -3.09
C ASN A 33 -7.17 -2.85 -1.95
N PRO A 34 -6.07 -3.53 -1.55
CA PRO A 34 -5.20 -3.01 -0.52
C PRO A 34 -4.48 -1.75 -0.99
N VAL A 35 -4.19 -0.87 -0.03
CA VAL A 35 -3.37 0.31 -0.24
C VAL A 35 -2.02 0.12 0.43
N VAL A 36 -0.97 0.35 -0.34
CA VAL A 36 0.41 0.38 0.10
C VAL A 36 0.88 1.83 0.15
N ARG A 37 1.38 2.30 1.28
CA ARG A 37 2.03 3.62 1.39
C ARG A 37 3.54 3.45 1.37
N ILE A 38 4.17 4.01 0.34
CA ILE A 38 5.61 4.02 0.13
C ILE A 38 6.14 5.40 0.54
N VAL A 39 7.11 5.46 1.46
CA VAL A 39 7.75 6.72 1.85
C VAL A 39 8.56 7.28 0.67
N ASP A 40 8.62 8.61 0.54
CA ASP A 40 9.42 9.29 -0.49
C ASP A 40 10.88 8.82 -0.49
N GLY A 41 11.47 8.73 -1.69
CA GLY A 41 12.83 8.23 -1.90
C GLY A 41 12.92 6.72 -2.13
N LEU A 42 11.82 5.99 -2.01
CA LEU A 42 11.74 4.58 -2.39
C LEU A 42 11.15 4.41 -3.80
N PRO A 43 11.49 3.32 -4.53
CA PRO A 43 10.93 3.05 -5.84
C PRO A 43 9.40 2.89 -5.78
N VAL A 44 8.71 3.67 -6.61
CA VAL A 44 7.26 3.60 -6.78
C VAL A 44 6.96 2.85 -8.09
N PRO A 45 6.13 1.80 -8.08
CA PRO A 45 5.76 1.06 -9.27
C PRO A 45 4.80 1.87 -10.16
N LYS A 46 4.66 1.47 -11.44
CA LYS A 46 3.74 2.13 -12.38
C LYS A 46 2.40 1.41 -12.46
N VAL A 47 1.36 2.15 -12.85
CA VAL A 47 0.03 1.58 -13.13
C VAL A 47 0.12 0.47 -14.17
N GLY A 48 -0.56 -0.65 -13.91
CA GLY A 48 -0.55 -1.85 -14.75
C GLY A 48 0.58 -2.84 -14.45
N GLU A 49 1.60 -2.46 -13.68
CA GLU A 49 2.68 -3.38 -13.30
C GLU A 49 2.25 -4.32 -12.19
N THR A 50 2.78 -5.55 -12.21
CA THR A 50 2.71 -6.42 -11.03
C THR A 50 3.72 -5.93 -10.01
N TYR A 51 3.24 -5.66 -8.80
CA TYR A 51 4.04 -5.16 -7.69
C TYR A 51 3.95 -6.12 -6.50
N GLN A 52 5.10 -6.41 -5.89
CA GLN A 52 5.20 -7.18 -4.66
C GLN A 52 6.09 -6.41 -3.68
N THR A 53 5.66 -6.31 -2.43
CA THR A 53 6.43 -5.63 -1.39
C THR A 53 6.14 -6.22 -0.02
N THR A 54 7.04 -5.94 0.93
CA THR A 54 6.90 -6.30 2.33
C THR A 54 6.91 -5.04 3.17
N GLY A 55 5.97 -4.90 4.09
CA GLY A 55 5.85 -3.72 4.93
C GLY A 55 5.11 -3.98 6.22
N SER A 56 4.98 -2.94 7.04
CA SER A 56 4.22 -3.01 8.29
C SER A 56 2.74 -2.83 8.01
N LEU A 57 1.90 -3.77 8.46
CA LEU A 57 0.45 -3.59 8.46
C LEU A 57 0.09 -2.57 9.54
N LEU A 58 -0.56 -1.49 9.10
CA LEU A 58 -1.18 -0.47 9.95
C LEU A 58 -2.69 -0.64 9.90
N GLN A 59 -3.33 -0.66 11.05
CA GLN A 59 -4.77 -0.73 11.18
C GLN A 59 -5.26 0.37 12.11
N TRP A 60 -6.44 0.92 11.83
CA TRP A 60 -7.05 1.95 12.68
C TRP A 60 -8.57 1.78 12.70
N ALA A 61 -9.20 2.18 13.80
CA ALA A 61 -10.65 2.26 13.86
C ALA A 61 -11.15 3.44 13.01
N THR A 62 -12.20 3.23 12.24
CA THR A 62 -12.88 4.30 11.51
C THR A 62 -14.03 4.85 12.33
N LYS A 63 -14.43 6.10 12.08
CA LYS A 63 -15.52 6.78 12.81
C LYS A 63 -16.87 6.04 12.76
N GLY A 64 -17.06 5.13 11.80
CA GLY A 64 -18.27 4.31 11.66
C GLY A 64 -18.17 2.91 12.30
N GLY A 65 -17.17 2.65 13.14
CA GLY A 65 -16.98 1.35 13.79
C GLY A 65 -16.34 0.28 12.90
N GLY A 66 -15.85 0.65 11.71
CA GLY A 66 -15.08 -0.24 10.85
C GLY A 66 -13.58 -0.21 11.18
N VAL A 67 -12.80 -1.04 10.46
CA VAL A 67 -11.34 -1.05 10.55
C VAL A 67 -10.76 -0.65 9.20
N GLY A 68 -9.98 0.43 9.17
CA GLY A 68 -9.12 0.77 8.04
C GLY A 68 -7.80 0.01 8.14
N SER A 69 -7.25 -0.41 7.00
CA SER A 69 -5.96 -1.13 6.95
C SER A 69 -5.10 -0.63 5.79
N MET A 70 -3.79 -0.59 5.97
CA MET A 70 -2.80 -0.17 4.96
C MET A 70 -1.47 -0.86 5.23
N VAL A 71 -0.69 -1.14 4.18
CA VAL A 71 0.70 -1.61 4.31
C VAL A 71 1.66 -0.42 4.16
N SER A 72 2.49 -0.15 5.17
CA SER A 72 3.50 0.92 5.12
C SER A 72 4.88 0.34 4.79
N VAL A 73 5.48 0.84 3.72
CA VAL A 73 6.84 0.50 3.26
C VAL A 73 7.75 1.69 3.58
N ARG A 74 8.67 1.49 4.52
CA ARG A 74 9.62 2.51 4.99
C ARG A 74 11.07 2.18 4.64
N GLU A 75 11.32 0.94 4.23
CA GLU A 75 12.61 0.43 3.80
C GLU A 75 12.38 -0.69 2.77
N LEU A 76 13.35 -0.90 1.87
CA LEU A 76 13.34 -2.06 1.00
C LEU A 76 13.82 -3.27 1.79
N VAL A 77 12.90 -4.18 2.08
CA VAL A 77 13.27 -5.50 2.63
C VAL A 77 13.98 -6.26 1.51
N LYS A 78 15.29 -6.48 1.69
CA LYS A 78 16.13 -7.27 0.78
C LYS A 78 15.84 -8.76 0.90
#